data_AF-A0A815Z507-F1
#
_entry.id   AF-A0A815Z507-F1
#
_cell.length_a   1.000
_cell.length_b   1.000
_cell.length_c   1.000
_cell.angle_alpha   90.00
_cell.angle_beta   90.00
_cell.angle_gamma   90.00
#
_symmetry.space_group_name_H-M   'P 1'
#
loop_
_entity.id
_entity.type
_entity.pdbx_description
1 polymer ?
#
loop_
_entity_poly.entity_id
_entity_poly.type
_entity_poly.pdbx_seq_one_letter_code
_entity_poly.pdbx_strand_id
1 'polypeptide(L)'
;MMKFDTPSNLNKENQVDVILESFRTSFWLIEHQWFVRCHYYNKSLCLYTLPCTFAKSFQYLDKPFQSTCSNSTQLLKIHHIDVLFPCINLFWMNTFDISQLRSISIQIPDDFSIQSQLQSLFDRATNLYSLRLYSKQFSRHFFFDKITSQSIRRLDLRSIYLYANENICQQLCKTSLVNQCEVLLIHVENRSEILFLINHMKNLRALYVHSKDSIDQTNPYYTSIFIDELILWLKQHLPTSFAISPDEYFPSCVRIWISYVQFLNE
;
A
#
# COMPACT_ATOMS: atom_id res chain seq x y z
N MET A 1 -1.85 -18.00 10.00
CA MET A 1 -3.16 -18.68 10.14
C MET A 1 -2.91 -19.96 10.92
N MET A 2 -3.48 -20.07 12.12
CA MET A 2 -3.37 -21.28 12.94
C MET A 2 -4.63 -22.11 12.69
N LYS A 3 -4.46 -23.39 12.33
CA LYS A 3 -5.56 -24.34 12.13
C LYS A 3 -5.65 -25.22 13.38
N PHE A 4 -6.86 -25.38 13.89
CA PHE A 4 -7.13 -26.26 15.01
C PHE A 4 -7.97 -27.42 14.52
N ASP A 5 -7.53 -28.64 14.81
CA ASP A 5 -8.35 -29.83 14.67
C ASP A 5 -9.37 -29.83 15.81
N THR A 6 -10.63 -29.80 15.44
CA THR A 6 -11.71 -29.61 16.39
C THR A 6 -12.20 -30.95 16.96
N PRO A 7 -12.51 -31.04 18.27
CA PRO A 7 -13.12 -32.24 18.84
C PRO A 7 -14.45 -32.54 18.13
N SER A 8 -14.66 -33.77 17.68
CA SER A 8 -15.84 -34.19 16.90
C SER A 8 -17.18 -34.06 17.63
N ASN A 9 -17.16 -33.80 18.94
CA ASN A 9 -18.31 -33.97 19.83
C ASN A 9 -18.99 -32.65 20.25
N LEU A 10 -18.48 -31.50 19.84
CA LEU A 10 -19.08 -30.19 20.14
C LEU A 10 -19.80 -29.62 18.91
N ASN A 11 -20.96 -28.99 19.13
CA ASN A 11 -21.60 -28.15 18.11
C ASN A 11 -20.61 -27.04 17.68
N LYS A 12 -20.64 -26.67 16.39
CA LYS A 12 -19.73 -25.68 15.78
C LYS A 12 -19.70 -24.33 16.52
N GLU A 13 -20.86 -23.77 16.86
CA GLU A 13 -20.99 -22.50 17.58
C GLU A 13 -20.29 -22.57 18.95
N ASN A 14 -20.51 -23.65 19.71
CA ASN A 14 -19.89 -23.83 21.02
C ASN A 14 -18.35 -23.89 20.95
N GLN A 15 -17.78 -24.40 19.85
CA GLN A 15 -16.32 -24.44 19.68
C GLN A 15 -15.71 -23.07 19.40
N VAL A 16 -16.42 -22.23 18.65
CA VAL A 16 -16.00 -20.86 18.36
C VAL A 16 -16.01 -20.04 19.65
N ASP A 17 -17.08 -20.15 20.43
CA ASP A 17 -17.22 -19.43 21.70
C ASP A 17 -16.11 -19.80 22.69
N VAL A 18 -15.83 -21.10 22.89
CA VAL A 18 -14.75 -21.56 23.78
C VAL A 18 -13.39 -20.99 23.39
N ILE A 19 -13.10 -20.98 22.09
CA ILE A 19 -11.82 -20.48 21.60
C ILE A 19 -11.76 -18.96 21.72
N LEU A 20 -12.81 -18.24 21.35
CA LEU A 20 -12.85 -16.78 21.52
C LEU A 20 -12.72 -16.40 23.00
N GLU A 21 -13.37 -17.14 23.90
CA GLU A 21 -13.29 -16.88 25.33
C GLU A 21 -11.86 -17.07 25.87
N SER A 22 -11.10 -18.03 25.32
CA SER A 22 -9.68 -18.20 25.68
C SER A 22 -8.80 -16.99 25.31
N PHE A 23 -9.25 -16.17 24.34
CA PHE A 23 -8.59 -14.92 23.93
C PHE A 23 -9.23 -13.66 24.55
N ARG A 24 -10.29 -13.79 25.37
CA ARG A 24 -10.94 -12.67 26.09
C ARG A 24 -10.32 -12.39 27.46
N THR A 25 -9.01 -12.45 27.56
CA THR A 25 -8.30 -12.14 28.81
C THR A 25 -7.70 -10.74 28.76
N SER A 26 -7.47 -10.14 29.94
CA SER A 26 -6.79 -8.84 30.07
C SER A 26 -5.41 -8.84 29.41
N PHE A 27 -4.70 -9.97 29.52
CA PHE A 27 -3.40 -10.19 28.87
C PHE A 27 -3.50 -9.99 27.35
N TRP A 28 -4.46 -10.63 26.68
CA TRP A 28 -4.60 -10.49 25.23
C TRP A 28 -5.19 -9.14 24.82
N LEU A 29 -6.23 -8.67 25.50
CA LEU A 29 -7.00 -7.50 25.05
C LEU A 29 -6.39 -6.16 25.47
N ILE A 30 -5.83 -6.05 26.68
CA ILE A 30 -5.34 -4.79 27.24
C ILE A 30 -3.84 -4.65 27.01
N GLU A 31 -3.06 -5.65 27.43
CA GLU A 31 -1.60 -5.60 27.37
C GLU A 31 -1.10 -5.78 25.92
N HIS A 32 -1.67 -6.73 25.18
CA HIS A 32 -1.19 -7.07 23.83
C HIS A 32 -2.04 -6.48 22.70
N GLN A 33 -3.22 -5.93 23.00
CA GLN A 33 -4.18 -5.41 22.02
C GLN A 33 -4.47 -6.39 20.87
N TRP A 34 -4.50 -7.70 21.19
CA TRP A 34 -4.76 -8.78 20.25
C TRP A 34 -6.24 -9.14 20.24
N PHE A 35 -6.94 -8.66 19.21
CA PHE A 35 -8.33 -9.02 18.99
C PHE A 35 -8.39 -10.24 18.09
N VAL A 36 -8.98 -11.32 18.57
CA VAL A 36 -9.11 -12.54 17.79
C VAL A 36 -10.50 -12.58 17.17
N ARG A 37 -10.52 -12.93 15.89
CA ARG A 37 -11.72 -13.29 15.17
C ARG A 37 -11.62 -14.74 14.73
N CYS A 38 -12.78 -15.35 14.63
CA CYS A 38 -12.89 -16.76 14.32
C CYS A 38 -13.99 -16.98 13.28
N HIS A 39 -13.73 -17.87 12.31
CA HIS A 39 -14.75 -18.31 11.36
C HIS A 39 -14.54 -19.77 10.95
N TYR A 40 -15.61 -20.43 10.53
CA TYR A 40 -15.55 -21.77 9.94
C TYR A 40 -15.42 -21.71 8.42
N TYR A 41 -14.43 -22.43 7.90
CA TYR A 41 -14.23 -22.62 6.46
C TYR A 41 -13.87 -24.07 6.14
N ASN A 42 -14.59 -24.71 5.22
CA ASN A 42 -14.34 -26.10 4.78
C ASN A 42 -14.06 -27.10 5.91
N LYS A 43 -14.91 -27.10 6.96
CA LYS A 43 -14.79 -27.94 8.17
C LYS A 43 -13.59 -27.64 9.08
N SER A 44 -12.78 -26.62 8.78
CA SER A 44 -11.73 -26.13 9.65
C SER A 44 -12.16 -24.84 10.34
N LEU A 45 -11.63 -24.64 11.55
CA LEU A 45 -11.73 -23.37 12.27
C LEU A 45 -10.52 -22.50 11.93
N CYS A 46 -10.77 -21.26 11.52
CA CYS A 46 -9.74 -20.30 11.18
C CYS A 46 -9.72 -19.15 12.19
N LEU A 47 -8.57 -18.95 12.83
CA LEU A 47 -8.33 -17.85 13.78
C LEU A 47 -7.36 -16.83 13.19
N TYR A 48 -7.67 -15.56 13.44
CA TYR A 48 -6.93 -14.42 12.93
C TYR A 48 -6.99 -13.28 13.93
N THR A 49 -5.86 -12.59 14.12
CA THR A 49 -5.78 -11.40 14.97
C THR A 49 -6.15 -10.15 14.17
N LEU A 50 -6.66 -9.10 14.80
CA LEU A 50 -6.80 -7.78 14.19
C LEU A 50 -5.54 -6.96 14.44
N PRO A 51 -5.11 -6.11 13.48
CA PRO A 51 -5.66 -5.96 12.14
C PRO A 51 -4.87 -6.85 11.17
N CYS A 52 -4.81 -8.19 11.36
CA CYS A 52 -4.26 -9.04 10.32
C CYS A 52 -5.21 -9.01 9.13
N THR A 53 -4.85 -8.14 8.21
CA THR A 53 -5.46 -7.97 6.93
C THR A 53 -5.02 -9.12 6.02
N PHE A 54 -6.00 -9.64 5.32
CA PHE A 54 -5.92 -10.88 4.57
C PHE A 54 -4.99 -10.74 3.37
N ALA A 55 -3.70 -10.97 3.56
CA ALA A 55 -2.78 -11.19 2.47
C ALA A 55 -3.06 -12.59 1.86
N LYS A 56 -3.81 -12.59 0.75
CA LYS A 56 -3.76 -13.55 -0.38
C LYS A 56 -4.79 -14.67 -0.56
N SER A 57 -5.80 -14.94 0.29
CA SER A 57 -6.62 -16.15 0.01
C SER A 57 -8.10 -16.24 0.44
N PHE A 58 -8.76 -15.19 0.93
CA PHE A 58 -10.16 -15.33 1.36
C PHE A 58 -11.08 -14.30 0.68
N GLN A 59 -11.60 -14.67 -0.50
CA GLN A 59 -12.64 -13.94 -1.26
C GLN A 59 -14.08 -14.19 -0.75
N TYR A 60 -14.26 -14.94 0.34
CA TYR A 60 -15.58 -15.40 0.78
C TYR A 60 -15.79 -15.17 2.27
N LEU A 61 -16.20 -13.96 2.65
CA LEU A 61 -16.66 -13.69 4.02
C LEU A 61 -18.03 -13.00 4.00
N ASP A 62 -19.02 -13.66 3.41
CA ASP A 62 -20.46 -13.37 3.58
C ASP A 62 -21.07 -14.12 4.78
N LYS A 63 -20.24 -14.69 5.67
CA LYS A 63 -20.71 -15.39 6.87
C LYS A 63 -20.52 -14.55 8.12
N PRO A 64 -21.45 -14.62 9.09
CA PRO A 64 -21.30 -13.96 10.38
C PRO A 64 -20.02 -14.44 11.07
N PHE A 65 -19.25 -13.50 11.61
CA PHE A 65 -18.05 -13.79 12.41
C PHE A 65 -18.33 -13.42 13.86
N GLN A 66 -17.70 -14.14 14.79
CA GLN A 66 -17.68 -13.80 16.20
C GLN A 66 -16.29 -13.24 16.56
N SER A 67 -16.24 -12.28 17.48
CA SER A 67 -15.00 -11.60 17.89
C SER A 67 -14.89 -11.51 19.40
N THR A 68 -13.65 -11.48 19.90
CA THR A 68 -13.37 -11.22 21.30
C THR A 68 -13.83 -9.83 21.76
N CYS A 69 -14.07 -8.89 20.85
CA CYS A 69 -14.69 -7.60 21.19
C CYS A 69 -16.11 -7.47 20.65
N SER A 70 -17.08 -7.37 21.56
CA SER A 70 -18.50 -7.15 21.30
C SER A 70 -18.86 -5.68 21.01
N ASN A 71 -18.00 -4.72 21.39
CA ASN A 71 -18.17 -3.28 21.16
C ASN A 71 -16.99 -2.72 20.35
N SER A 72 -17.01 -2.93 19.04
CA SER A 72 -15.87 -2.68 18.14
C SER A 72 -15.49 -1.22 17.90
N THR A 73 -16.14 -0.23 18.53
CA THR A 73 -15.95 1.20 18.19
C THR A 73 -14.79 1.87 18.90
N GLN A 74 -14.30 1.33 20.02
CA GLN A 74 -13.17 1.90 20.78
C GLN A 74 -11.82 1.30 20.40
N LEU A 75 -11.79 0.36 19.45
CA LEU A 75 -10.62 -0.45 19.20
C LEU A 75 -9.77 0.06 18.06
N LEU A 76 -8.58 0.50 18.48
CA LEU A 76 -7.33 0.71 17.74
C LEU A 76 -7.21 2.08 17.05
N LYS A 77 -6.23 2.87 17.52
CA LYS A 77 -5.60 3.94 16.74
C LYS A 77 -4.79 3.31 15.61
N ILE A 78 -5.47 2.77 14.61
CA ILE A 78 -4.80 2.11 13.49
C ILE A 78 -4.23 3.20 12.58
N HIS A 79 -2.90 3.29 12.54
CA HIS A 79 -2.21 4.22 11.65
C HIS A 79 -1.83 3.57 10.30
N HIS A 80 -1.79 2.24 10.22
CA HIS A 80 -1.44 1.51 9.02
C HIS A 80 -2.33 0.28 8.80
N ILE A 81 -2.80 0.08 7.56
CA ILE A 81 -3.64 -1.06 7.16
C ILE A 81 -3.14 -1.56 5.80
N ASP A 82 -3.09 -2.89 5.60
CA ASP A 82 -3.02 -3.47 4.26
C ASP A 82 -4.41 -3.94 3.83
N VAL A 83 -4.87 -3.76 2.60
CA VAL A 83 -6.22 -4.14 2.17
C VAL A 83 -6.15 -4.90 0.86
N LEU A 84 -6.88 -6.00 0.76
CA LEU A 84 -7.13 -6.68 -0.51
C LEU A 84 -8.46 -6.17 -1.08
N PHE A 85 -8.42 -5.63 -2.30
CA PHE A 85 -9.62 -5.22 -3.04
C PHE A 85 -10.09 -6.33 -4.00
N PRO A 86 -11.31 -6.25 -4.57
CA PRO A 86 -12.43 -5.44 -4.08
C PRO A 86 -12.81 -5.90 -2.67
N CYS A 87 -12.94 -4.95 -1.74
CA CYS A 87 -13.37 -5.28 -0.39
C CYS A 87 -14.90 -5.21 -0.36
N ILE A 88 -15.55 -6.30 -0.80
CA ILE A 88 -17.01 -6.40 -0.96
C ILE A 88 -17.75 -6.05 0.34
N ASN A 89 -17.14 -6.32 1.50
CA ASN A 89 -17.72 -5.98 2.79
C ASN A 89 -17.11 -4.70 3.36
N LEU A 90 -17.74 -3.57 3.00
CA LEU A 90 -17.70 -2.25 3.64
C LEU A 90 -17.97 -2.28 5.15
N PHE A 91 -18.14 -3.45 5.76
CA PHE A 91 -18.35 -3.64 7.18
C PHE A 91 -17.32 -2.88 8.02
N TRP A 92 -16.03 -2.98 7.70
CA TRP A 92 -14.97 -2.26 8.44
C TRP A 92 -15.02 -0.76 8.19
N MET A 93 -15.43 -0.37 6.98
CA MET A 93 -15.61 1.03 6.67
C MET A 93 -16.71 1.58 7.59
N ASN A 94 -17.90 1.00 7.62
CA ASN A 94 -19.00 1.55 8.42
C ASN A 94 -18.82 1.42 9.94
N THR A 95 -17.94 0.53 10.43
CA THR A 95 -17.80 0.24 11.87
C THR A 95 -16.59 0.90 12.53
N PHE A 96 -15.57 1.30 11.77
CA PHE A 96 -14.36 1.92 12.33
C PHE A 96 -14.21 3.36 11.88
N ASP A 97 -13.86 4.23 12.83
CA ASP A 97 -13.35 5.57 12.51
C ASP A 97 -11.93 5.44 11.94
N ILE A 98 -11.82 5.54 10.63
CA ILE A 98 -10.54 5.51 9.91
C ILE A 98 -9.94 6.92 9.71
N SER A 99 -10.51 7.96 10.34
CA SER A 99 -9.96 9.31 10.28
C SER A 99 -8.53 9.40 10.80
N GLN A 100 -8.11 8.48 11.68
CA GLN A 100 -6.75 8.44 12.24
C GLN A 100 -5.74 7.65 11.38
N LEU A 101 -6.21 7.02 10.30
CA LEU A 101 -5.37 6.24 9.40
C LEU A 101 -4.37 7.16 8.70
N ARG A 102 -3.07 6.83 8.81
CA ARG A 102 -1.98 7.61 8.21
C ARG A 102 -1.40 6.94 6.96
N SER A 103 -1.50 5.63 6.86
CA SER A 103 -0.96 4.86 5.75
C SER A 103 -1.87 3.70 5.40
N ILE A 104 -1.97 3.39 4.11
CA ILE A 104 -2.65 2.20 3.63
C ILE A 104 -1.85 1.55 2.51
N SER A 105 -1.83 0.24 2.47
CA SER A 105 -1.38 -0.49 1.29
C SER A 105 -2.53 -1.27 0.70
N ILE A 106 -2.67 -1.27 -0.62
CA ILE A 106 -3.82 -1.84 -1.31
C ILE A 106 -3.35 -2.82 -2.36
N GLN A 107 -3.79 -4.07 -2.24
CA GLN A 107 -3.62 -5.08 -3.26
C GLN A 107 -4.86 -5.09 -4.17
N ILE A 108 -4.64 -4.76 -5.44
CA ILE A 108 -5.64 -4.67 -6.49
C ILE A 108 -5.52 -5.94 -7.35
N PRO A 109 -6.52 -6.83 -7.34
CA PRO A 109 -6.58 -7.96 -8.25
C PRO A 109 -6.87 -7.48 -9.66
N ASP A 110 -6.48 -8.31 -10.62
CA ASP A 110 -6.68 -8.05 -12.03
C ASP A 110 -8.20 -7.97 -12.34
N ASP A 111 -8.59 -7.10 -13.29
CA ASP A 111 -9.94 -6.97 -13.85
C ASP A 111 -11.07 -6.28 -13.04
N PHE A 112 -10.78 -5.62 -11.91
CA PHE A 112 -11.83 -4.94 -11.12
C PHE A 112 -11.79 -3.40 -11.18
N SER A 113 -12.95 -2.80 -11.51
CA SER A 113 -13.19 -1.36 -11.30
C SER A 113 -13.41 -1.07 -9.81
N ILE A 114 -12.35 -0.65 -9.12
CA ILE A 114 -12.37 -0.33 -7.68
C ILE A 114 -12.42 1.17 -7.38
N GLN A 115 -12.55 2.02 -8.41
CA GLN A 115 -12.42 3.47 -8.28
C GLN A 115 -13.39 4.07 -7.25
N SER A 116 -14.68 3.71 -7.28
CA SER A 116 -15.68 4.22 -6.34
C SER A 116 -15.40 3.81 -4.90
N GLN A 117 -14.92 2.58 -4.68
CA GLN A 117 -14.58 2.09 -3.35
C GLN A 117 -13.32 2.77 -2.81
N LEU A 118 -12.32 3.00 -3.65
CA LEU A 118 -11.13 3.77 -3.29
C LEU A 118 -11.47 5.22 -2.95
N GLN A 119 -12.34 5.87 -3.72
CA GLN A 119 -12.77 7.23 -3.42
C GLN A 119 -13.49 7.28 -2.08
N SER A 120 -14.47 6.39 -1.84
CA SER A 120 -15.18 6.32 -0.56
C SER A 120 -14.25 6.07 0.63
N LEU A 121 -13.20 5.27 0.45
CA LEU A 121 -12.15 5.06 1.45
C LEU A 121 -11.39 6.35 1.74
N PHE A 122 -10.96 7.06 0.70
CA PHE A 122 -10.15 8.27 0.82
C PHE A 122 -10.95 9.45 1.39
N ASP A 123 -12.24 9.55 1.06
CA ASP A 123 -13.15 10.55 1.62
C ASP A 123 -13.30 10.41 3.14
N ARG A 124 -13.18 9.17 3.65
CA ARG A 124 -13.34 8.86 5.08
C ARG A 124 -12.01 8.86 5.83
N ALA A 125 -10.92 8.47 5.18
CA ALA A 125 -9.58 8.46 5.75
C ALA A 125 -8.90 9.83 5.57
N THR A 126 -9.48 10.88 6.16
CA THR A 126 -9.11 12.28 5.93
C THR A 126 -7.67 12.64 6.33
N ASN A 127 -6.99 11.83 7.15
CA ASN A 127 -5.58 12.01 7.51
C ASN A 127 -4.62 11.03 6.80
N LEU A 128 -5.10 10.31 5.79
CA LEU A 128 -4.33 9.32 5.06
C LEU A 128 -3.21 10.00 4.27
N TYR A 129 -1.98 9.87 4.75
CA TYR A 129 -0.80 10.50 4.18
C TYR A 129 -0.11 9.62 3.13
N SER A 130 -0.08 8.30 3.34
CA SER A 130 0.69 7.36 2.53
C SER A 130 -0.21 6.29 1.91
N LEU A 131 -0.06 6.09 0.60
CA LEU A 131 -0.72 5.05 -0.17
C LEU A 131 0.33 4.18 -0.86
N ARG A 132 0.25 2.88 -0.66
CA ARG A 132 1.01 1.89 -1.45
C ARG A 132 0.04 1.05 -2.27
N LEU A 133 0.37 0.81 -3.54
CA LEU A 133 -0.41 -0.06 -4.41
C LEU A 133 0.38 -1.29 -4.81
N TYR A 134 -0.27 -2.44 -4.76
CA TYR A 134 0.20 -3.71 -5.27
C TYR A 134 -0.76 -4.16 -6.36
N SER A 135 -0.26 -4.40 -7.58
CA SER A 135 -1.07 -4.95 -8.65
C SER A 135 -0.19 -5.77 -9.60
N LYS A 136 -0.68 -6.96 -9.97
CA LYS A 136 0.01 -7.84 -10.92
C LYS A 136 -0.17 -7.37 -12.35
N GLN A 137 -1.31 -6.76 -12.66
CA GLN A 137 -1.59 -6.20 -13.97
C GLN A 137 -2.12 -4.78 -13.81
N PHE A 138 -1.23 -3.80 -14.00
CA PHE A 138 -1.68 -2.43 -14.24
C PHE A 138 -2.24 -2.38 -15.66
N SER A 139 -3.51 -2.76 -15.81
CA SER A 139 -4.18 -2.72 -17.12
C SER A 139 -4.19 -1.29 -17.64
N ARG A 140 -4.26 -1.14 -18.97
CA ARG A 140 -4.10 0.12 -19.74
C ARG A 140 -5.05 1.27 -19.35
N HIS A 141 -5.97 1.06 -18.42
CA HIS A 141 -6.87 2.07 -17.90
C HIS A 141 -6.31 2.62 -16.59
N PHE A 142 -5.70 3.80 -16.68
CA PHE A 142 -5.11 4.49 -15.56
C PHE A 142 -6.12 4.67 -14.43
N PHE A 143 -5.86 4.02 -13.29
CA PHE A 143 -6.78 3.97 -12.16
C PHE A 143 -6.99 5.34 -11.48
N PHE A 144 -6.04 6.26 -11.66
CA PHE A 144 -5.97 7.51 -10.90
C PHE A 144 -6.77 8.67 -11.48
N ASP A 145 -7.27 8.58 -12.72
CA ASP A 145 -7.86 9.74 -13.40
C ASP A 145 -9.07 10.33 -12.68
N LYS A 146 -9.78 9.50 -11.90
CA LYS A 146 -11.00 9.87 -11.17
C LYS A 146 -10.85 9.86 -9.66
N ILE A 147 -9.69 9.44 -9.14
CA ILE A 147 -9.49 9.29 -7.71
C ILE A 147 -8.76 10.51 -7.18
N THR A 148 -9.28 11.07 -6.12
CA THR A 148 -8.73 12.24 -5.45
C THR A 148 -8.63 11.97 -3.94
N SER A 149 -7.68 12.62 -3.30
CA SER A 149 -7.57 12.68 -1.85
C SER A 149 -6.91 14.02 -1.54
N GLN A 150 -7.24 14.70 -0.45
CA GLN A 150 -6.54 15.93 -0.10
C GLN A 150 -5.36 15.70 0.85
N SER A 151 -5.23 14.49 1.41
CA SER A 151 -4.26 14.18 2.48
C SER A 151 -3.09 13.33 2.00
N ILE A 152 -3.27 12.56 0.93
CA ILE A 152 -2.21 11.68 0.42
C ILE A 152 -1.08 12.55 -0.16
N ARG A 153 0.13 12.35 0.36
CA ARG A 153 1.36 13.02 -0.09
C ARG A 153 2.46 12.01 -0.41
N ARG A 154 2.31 10.74 -0.04
CA ARG A 154 3.25 9.68 -0.36
C ARG A 154 2.56 8.59 -1.18
N LEU A 155 3.13 8.27 -2.33
CA LEU A 155 2.62 7.23 -3.23
C LEU A 155 3.73 6.21 -3.54
N ASP A 156 3.50 4.95 -3.19
CA ASP A 156 4.41 3.83 -3.46
C ASP A 156 3.82 2.90 -4.52
N LEU A 157 4.37 2.97 -5.73
CA LEU A 157 3.96 2.23 -6.92
C LEU A 157 4.95 1.13 -7.31
N ARG A 158 6.02 0.92 -6.53
CA ARG A 158 7.08 -0.06 -6.86
C ARG A 158 6.57 -1.49 -6.91
N SER A 159 5.51 -1.78 -6.16
CA SER A 159 4.94 -3.13 -6.12
C SER A 159 3.89 -3.38 -7.20
N ILE A 160 3.81 -2.49 -8.18
CA ILE A 160 3.11 -2.70 -9.43
C ILE A 160 4.11 -3.33 -10.40
N TYR A 161 3.75 -4.48 -10.98
CA TYR A 161 4.62 -5.22 -11.90
C TYR A 161 4.69 -4.56 -13.30
N LEU A 162 4.97 -3.27 -13.34
CA LEU A 162 5.09 -2.48 -14.57
C LEU A 162 6.14 -1.38 -14.37
N TYR A 163 7.05 -1.28 -15.34
CA TYR A 163 7.92 -0.11 -15.46
C TYR A 163 7.14 0.99 -16.20
N ALA A 164 7.07 2.17 -15.61
CA ALA A 164 6.39 3.32 -16.19
C ALA A 164 7.20 3.86 -17.37
N ASN A 165 6.64 3.77 -18.56
CA ASN A 165 7.14 4.45 -19.75
C ASN A 165 6.68 5.91 -19.81
N GLU A 166 7.11 6.63 -20.84
CA GLU A 166 6.72 8.02 -21.07
C GLU A 166 5.21 8.26 -20.98
N ASN A 167 4.38 7.45 -21.66
CA ASN A 167 2.92 7.62 -21.67
C ASN A 167 2.33 7.45 -20.26
N ILE A 168 2.78 6.44 -19.52
CA ILE A 168 2.37 6.19 -18.13
C ILE A 168 2.78 7.38 -17.24
N CYS A 169 4.01 7.89 -17.39
CA CYS A 169 4.48 9.05 -16.62
C CYS A 169 3.67 10.32 -16.93
N GLN A 170 3.36 10.57 -18.20
CA GLN A 170 2.49 11.67 -18.63
C GLN A 170 1.08 11.56 -18.06
N GLN A 171 0.51 10.35 -18.02
CA GLN A 171 -0.80 10.09 -17.42
C GLN A 171 -0.76 10.28 -15.90
N LEU A 172 0.26 9.76 -15.20
CA LEU A 172 0.45 9.99 -13.76
C LEU A 172 0.42 11.48 -13.44
N CYS A 173 1.22 12.30 -14.14
CA CYS A 173 1.32 13.74 -13.89
C CYS A 173 0.03 14.52 -14.19
N LYS A 174 -0.95 13.93 -14.88
CA LYS A 174 -2.27 14.56 -15.10
C LYS A 174 -3.23 14.30 -13.94
N THR A 175 -2.96 13.31 -13.10
CA THR A 175 -3.88 12.89 -12.04
C THR A 175 -3.74 13.81 -10.82
N SER A 176 -4.87 14.12 -10.18
CA SER A 176 -4.87 14.98 -8.99
C SER A 176 -4.05 14.39 -7.84
N LEU A 177 -4.14 13.06 -7.65
CA LEU A 177 -3.46 12.33 -6.58
C LEU A 177 -1.93 12.43 -6.69
N VAL A 178 -1.40 12.30 -7.91
CA VAL A 178 0.04 12.40 -8.17
C VAL A 178 0.51 13.86 -8.11
N ASN A 179 -0.28 14.82 -8.60
CA ASN A 179 0.13 16.22 -8.63
C ASN A 179 0.38 16.84 -7.25
N GLN A 180 -0.31 16.39 -6.21
CA GLN A 180 -0.06 16.80 -4.83
C GLN A 180 0.98 15.93 -4.11
N CYS A 181 1.49 14.89 -4.77
CA CYS A 181 2.41 13.94 -4.16
C CYS A 181 3.76 14.61 -3.89
N GLU A 182 4.22 14.49 -2.66
CA GLU A 182 5.53 14.95 -2.21
C GLU A 182 6.59 13.84 -2.28
N VAL A 183 6.17 12.58 -2.12
CA VAL A 183 7.06 11.42 -2.10
C VAL A 183 6.56 10.35 -3.05
N LEU A 184 7.23 10.17 -4.18
CA LEU A 184 6.90 9.13 -5.15
C LEU A 184 7.94 8.00 -5.10
N LEU A 185 7.46 6.77 -5.09
CA LEU A 185 8.29 5.59 -5.27
C LEU A 185 7.78 4.82 -6.49
N ILE A 186 8.62 4.63 -7.51
CA ILE A 186 8.18 4.12 -8.82
C ILE A 186 9.29 3.37 -9.57
N HIS A 187 8.90 2.46 -10.46
CA HIS A 187 9.78 1.86 -11.45
C HIS A 187 9.55 2.51 -12.81
N VAL A 188 10.61 2.88 -13.54
CA VAL A 188 10.52 3.55 -14.85
C VAL A 188 11.28 2.79 -15.93
N GLU A 189 10.83 2.87 -17.18
CA GLU A 189 11.51 2.15 -18.27
C GLU A 189 12.87 2.75 -18.60
N ASN A 190 12.97 4.08 -18.73
CA ASN A 190 14.23 4.74 -19.03
C ASN A 190 14.53 5.88 -18.05
N ARG A 191 15.80 6.25 -17.99
CA ARG A 191 16.27 7.34 -17.12
C ARG A 191 15.72 8.71 -17.50
N SER A 192 15.28 8.90 -18.74
CA SER A 192 14.58 10.13 -19.21
C SER A 192 13.27 10.39 -18.47
N GLU A 193 12.54 9.33 -18.11
CA GLU A 193 11.26 9.41 -17.41
C GLU A 193 11.46 9.95 -15.98
N ILE A 194 12.65 9.74 -15.39
CA ILE A 194 13.01 10.35 -14.11
C ILE A 194 12.99 11.88 -14.23
N LEU A 195 13.67 12.42 -15.25
CA LEU A 195 13.70 13.87 -15.50
C LEU A 195 12.30 14.40 -15.82
N PHE A 196 11.53 13.66 -16.60
CA PHE A 196 10.14 14.00 -16.90
C PHE A 196 9.32 14.16 -15.61
N LEU A 197 9.36 13.18 -14.71
CA LEU A 197 8.60 13.23 -13.44
C LEU A 197 9.05 14.40 -12.56
N ILE A 198 10.36 14.62 -12.43
CA ILE A 198 10.91 15.75 -11.66
C ILE A 198 10.41 17.09 -12.19
N ASN A 199 10.39 17.28 -13.51
CA ASN A 199 10.02 18.55 -14.12
C ASN A 199 8.51 18.82 -14.10
N HIS A 200 7.67 17.78 -14.04
CA HIS A 200 6.21 17.94 -14.14
C HIS A 200 5.49 17.82 -12.79
N MET A 201 6.09 17.18 -11.78
CA MET A 201 5.49 17.02 -10.46
C MET A 201 5.92 18.15 -9.52
N LYS A 202 5.19 19.27 -9.55
CA LYS A 202 5.55 20.52 -8.85
C LYS A 202 5.69 20.39 -7.33
N ASN A 203 5.00 19.44 -6.71
CA ASN A 203 5.04 19.23 -5.25
C ASN A 203 6.05 18.16 -4.83
N LEU A 204 6.74 17.51 -5.78
CA LEU A 204 7.65 16.41 -5.51
C LEU A 204 8.86 16.91 -4.70
N ARG A 205 9.09 16.29 -3.55
CA ARG A 205 10.21 16.55 -2.63
C ARG A 205 11.17 15.36 -2.56
N ALA A 206 10.68 14.16 -2.81
CA ALA A 206 11.50 12.96 -2.85
C ALA A 206 11.01 11.98 -3.92
N LEU A 207 11.95 11.47 -4.71
CA LEU A 207 11.71 10.44 -5.71
C LEU A 207 12.61 9.23 -5.41
N TYR A 208 11.98 8.08 -5.26
CA TYR A 208 12.67 6.79 -5.14
C TYR A 208 12.39 6.01 -6.42
N VAL A 209 13.42 5.84 -7.22
CA VAL A 209 13.24 5.34 -8.58
C VAL A 209 14.22 4.23 -8.89
N HIS A 210 13.74 3.24 -9.63
CA HIS A 210 14.56 2.22 -10.25
C HIS A 210 14.23 2.20 -11.74
N SER A 211 15.27 2.33 -12.56
CA SER A 211 15.17 2.42 -14.01
C SER A 211 15.56 1.09 -14.67
N LYS A 212 14.75 0.61 -15.61
CA LYS A 212 14.97 -0.68 -16.30
C LYS A 212 16.20 -0.65 -17.21
N ASP A 213 16.43 0.47 -17.88
CA ASP A 213 17.62 0.71 -18.74
C ASP A 213 18.95 0.76 -17.98
N SER A 214 18.89 0.71 -16.65
CA SER A 214 20.03 0.68 -15.74
C SER A 214 20.25 -0.73 -15.18
N ILE A 215 19.70 -1.77 -15.81
CA ILE A 215 19.90 -3.16 -15.41
C ILE A 215 20.52 -3.94 -16.57
N ASP A 216 21.63 -4.63 -16.30
CA ASP A 216 22.09 -5.70 -17.19
C ASP A 216 21.11 -6.88 -17.16
N GLN A 217 20.41 -7.10 -18.26
CA GLN A 217 19.47 -8.21 -18.40
C GLN A 217 20.16 -9.58 -18.30
N THR A 218 21.48 -9.63 -18.39
CA THR A 218 22.27 -10.87 -18.38
C THR A 218 22.77 -11.27 -16.99
N ASN A 219 22.88 -10.34 -16.03
CA ASN A 219 23.33 -10.66 -14.69
C ASN A 219 22.78 -9.71 -13.59
N PRO A 220 21.72 -10.11 -12.86
CA PRO A 220 21.10 -9.27 -11.82
C PRO A 220 21.97 -9.04 -10.58
N TYR A 221 23.13 -9.70 -10.46
CA TYR A 221 24.04 -9.55 -9.32
C TYR A 221 24.99 -8.33 -9.43
N TYR A 222 25.06 -7.66 -10.59
CA TYR A 222 25.90 -6.46 -10.82
C TYR A 222 25.15 -5.13 -10.59
N THR A 223 24.20 -5.10 -9.68
CA THR A 223 23.32 -3.93 -9.46
C THR A 223 24.04 -2.67 -8.98
N SER A 224 25.20 -2.78 -8.32
CA SER A 224 25.92 -1.60 -7.79
C SER A 224 26.53 -0.71 -8.88
N ILE A 225 27.16 -1.30 -9.91
CA ILE A 225 27.87 -0.54 -10.96
C ILE A 225 26.89 0.34 -11.74
N PHE A 226 25.70 -0.17 -12.05
CA PHE A 226 24.70 0.59 -12.80
C PHE A 226 24.03 1.68 -11.99
N ILE A 227 23.90 1.48 -10.67
CA ILE A 227 23.38 2.51 -9.78
C ILE A 227 24.36 3.68 -9.72
N ASP A 228 25.67 3.40 -9.66
CA ASP A 228 26.69 4.44 -9.74
C ASP A 228 26.63 5.18 -11.09
N GLU A 229 26.45 4.48 -12.22
CA GLU A 229 26.26 5.10 -13.54
C GLU A 229 25.02 6.01 -13.57
N LEU A 230 23.87 5.51 -13.10
CA LEU A 230 22.63 6.29 -13.06
C LEU A 230 22.78 7.52 -12.16
N ILE A 231 23.42 7.38 -11.00
CA ILE A 231 23.68 8.51 -10.09
C ILE A 231 24.60 9.55 -10.76
N LEU A 232 25.66 9.11 -11.44
CA LEU A 232 26.55 10.02 -12.18
C LEU A 232 25.80 10.74 -13.30
N TRP A 233 24.98 10.01 -14.07
CA TRP A 233 24.15 10.58 -15.11
C TRP A 233 23.16 11.61 -14.53
N LEU A 234 22.48 11.30 -13.43
CA LEU A 234 21.57 12.22 -12.77
C LEU A 234 22.28 13.48 -12.27
N LYS A 235 23.49 13.35 -11.70
CA LYS A 235 24.31 14.51 -11.27
C LYS A 235 24.74 15.41 -12.43
N GLN A 236 24.80 14.91 -13.66
CA GLN A 236 25.09 15.71 -14.85
C GLN A 236 23.86 16.45 -15.39
N HIS A 237 22.66 15.93 -15.15
CA HIS A 237 21.42 16.45 -15.73
C HIS A 237 20.53 17.19 -14.73
N LEU A 238 20.75 16.99 -13.42
CA LEU A 238 20.02 17.65 -12.36
C LEU A 238 20.90 18.72 -11.69
N PRO A 239 20.29 19.84 -11.25
CA PRO A 239 21.00 20.85 -10.47
C PRO A 239 21.63 20.29 -9.20
N THR A 240 22.74 20.91 -8.76
CA THR A 240 23.48 20.50 -7.56
C THR A 240 22.68 20.64 -6.26
N SER A 241 21.54 21.34 -6.30
CA SER A 241 20.59 21.44 -5.19
C SER A 241 19.83 20.13 -4.92
N PHE A 242 19.90 19.14 -5.83
CA PHE A 242 19.35 17.81 -5.63
C PHE A 242 20.36 16.92 -4.88
N ALA A 243 19.91 16.28 -3.81
CA ALA A 243 20.70 15.26 -3.14
C ALA A 243 20.35 13.88 -3.70
N ILE A 244 21.31 13.24 -4.37
CA ILE A 244 21.15 11.97 -5.06
C ILE A 244 22.02 10.91 -4.37
N SER A 245 21.42 9.82 -3.93
CA SER A 245 22.10 8.71 -3.26
C SER A 245 21.49 7.36 -3.65
N PRO A 246 22.21 6.24 -3.50
CA PRO A 246 21.55 4.94 -3.50
C PRO A 246 20.54 4.87 -2.34
N ASP A 247 19.52 4.02 -2.49
CA ASP A 247 18.60 3.68 -1.42
C ASP A 247 19.19 2.57 -0.54
N GLU A 248 19.15 2.77 0.78
CA GLU A 248 19.75 1.85 1.76
C GLU A 248 18.99 0.52 1.88
N TYR A 249 17.69 0.51 1.60
CA TYR A 249 16.83 -0.66 1.76
C TYR A 249 16.61 -1.39 0.43
N PHE A 250 16.72 -0.68 -0.68
CA PHE A 250 16.52 -1.20 -2.03
C PHE A 250 17.74 -0.85 -2.89
N PRO A 251 18.78 -1.69 -2.90
CA PRO A 251 20.06 -1.38 -3.56
C PRO A 251 19.95 -1.07 -5.05
N SER A 252 18.88 -1.52 -5.73
CA SER A 252 18.57 -1.21 -7.13
C SER A 252 17.81 0.11 -7.33
N CYS A 253 17.53 0.86 -6.27
CA CYS A 253 16.83 2.14 -6.33
C CYS A 253 17.78 3.30 -6.04
N VAL A 254 17.57 4.40 -6.74
CA VAL A 254 18.16 5.71 -6.46
C VAL A 254 17.14 6.56 -5.73
N ARG A 255 17.61 7.26 -4.70
CA ARG A 255 16.87 8.24 -3.94
C ARG A 255 17.31 9.64 -4.35
N ILE A 256 16.35 10.46 -4.73
CA ILE A 256 16.54 11.84 -5.17
C ILE A 256 15.74 12.76 -4.24
N TRP A 257 16.41 13.64 -3.52
CA TRP A 257 15.80 14.67 -2.69
C TRP A 257 15.80 16.00 -3.44
N ILE A 258 14.62 16.61 -3.53
CA ILE A 258 14.36 17.85 -4.27
C ILE A 258 14.19 18.97 -3.25
N SER A 259 15.14 19.90 -3.22
CA SER A 259 15.12 21.04 -2.30
C SER A 259 14.28 22.20 -2.87
N TYR A 260 13.58 22.92 -1.99
CA TYR A 260 12.59 23.96 -2.32
C TYR A 260 13.08 25.16 -3.14
N VAL A 261 14.38 25.25 -3.41
CA VAL A 261 15.02 26.47 -3.96
C VAL A 261 14.60 26.77 -5.41
N GLN A 262 13.89 25.87 -6.09
CA GLN A 262 13.70 25.95 -7.54
C GLN A 262 12.39 26.58 -8.04
N PHE A 263 11.33 26.66 -7.23
CA PHE A 263 10.03 27.19 -7.69
C PHE A 263 9.86 28.71 -7.47
N LEU A 264 10.93 29.43 -7.12
CA LEU A 264 10.89 30.88 -6.87
C LEU A 264 11.53 31.72 -8.00
N ASN A 265 11.99 31.09 -9.09
CA ASN A 265 12.70 31.78 -10.18
C ASN A 265 12.03 31.63 -11.57
N GLU A 266 10.73 31.35 -11.62
CA GLU A 266 9.88 31.53 -12.82
C GLU A 266 8.72 32.46 -12.49
#